data_AF-A0A7G5BVD5-F1
#
_entry.id   AF-A0A7G5BVD5-F1
#
_cell.length_a   1.000
_cell.length_b   1.000
_cell.length_c   1.000
_cell.angle_alpha   90.00
_cell.angle_beta   90.00
_cell.angle_gamma   90.00
#
_symmetry.space_group_name_H-M   'P 1'
#
loop_
_entity.id
_entity.type
_entity.pdbx_description
1 polymer ?
#
loop_
_entity_poly.entity_id
_entity_poly.type
_entity_poly.pdbx_seq_one_letter_code
_entity_poly.pdbx_strand_id
1 'polypeptide(L)' 'MASNSSGSRNQLVVPQARAALQSMKMEAAQSLGVQIPADGYYGNVTSRDAGSLGGYITKKLVQIAEQQLSGR' A
#
# COMPACT_ATOMS: atom_id res chain seq x y z
N MET A 1 21.82 -22.72 -18.52
CA MET A 1 20.49 -22.33 -18.02
C MET A 1 20.67 -21.23 -17.00
N ALA A 2 20.44 -19.97 -17.37
CA ALA A 2 20.55 -18.84 -16.46
C ALA A 2 19.22 -18.67 -15.72
N SER A 3 19.18 -19.06 -14.44
CA SER A 3 18.04 -18.80 -13.57
C SER A 3 18.02 -17.31 -13.22
N ASN A 4 17.28 -16.52 -14.00
CA ASN A 4 17.00 -15.14 -13.67
C ASN A 4 15.92 -15.12 -12.58
N SER A 5 16.31 -15.43 -11.34
CA SER A 5 15.49 -15.19 -10.15
C SER A 5 15.31 -13.69 -9.99
N SER A 6 14.29 -13.17 -10.66
CA SER A 6 13.75 -11.82 -10.48
C SER A 6 13.28 -11.68 -9.03
N GLY A 7 14.21 -11.35 -8.14
CA GLY A 7 13.93 -11.07 -6.74
C GLY A 7 12.84 -10.01 -6.66
N SER A 8 11.79 -10.30 -5.91
CA SER A 8 10.72 -9.37 -5.60
C SER A 8 11.33 -8.07 -5.04
N ARG A 9 11.40 -7.03 -5.86
CA ARG A 9 12.05 -5.74 -5.53
C ARG A 9 11.19 -4.86 -4.61
N ASN A 10 10.01 -5.33 -4.21
CA ASN A 10 9.13 -4.59 -3.30
C ASN A 10 9.41 -4.96 -1.84
N GLN A 11 10.65 -4.77 -1.41
CA GLN A 11 11.00 -4.89 0.00
C GLN A 11 10.61 -3.60 0.71
N LEU A 12 9.82 -3.74 1.78
CA LEU A 12 9.44 -2.59 2.61
C LEU A 12 10.69 -2.02 3.28
N VAL A 13 10.81 -0.69 3.28
CA VAL A 13 11.90 0.02 3.99
C VAL A 13 11.93 -0.34 5.48
N VAL A 14 10.74 -0.54 6.06
CA VAL A 14 10.56 -1.03 7.43
C VAL A 14 9.75 -2.33 7.38
N PRO A 15 10.41 -3.50 7.37
CA PRO A 15 9.73 -4.80 7.28
C PRO A 15 8.67 -5.03 8.37
N GLN A 16 8.90 -4.49 9.56
CA GLN A 16 8.01 -4.58 10.72
C GLN A 16 6.67 -3.85 10.49
N ALA A 17 6.66 -2.83 9.63
CA ALA A 17 5.45 -2.07 9.31
C ALA A 17 4.49 -2.80 8.38
N ARG A 18 4.83 -4.01 7.90
CA ARG A 18 4.01 -4.76 6.94
C ARG A 18 2.57 -4.96 7.40
N ALA A 19 2.37 -5.34 8.66
CA ALA A 19 1.03 -5.54 9.22
C ALA A 19 0.22 -4.23 9.26
N ALA A 20 0.84 -3.14 9.74
CA ALA A 20 0.20 -1.82 9.81
C ALA A 20 -0.15 -1.28 8.41
N LEU A 21 0.77 -1.40 7.45
CA LEU A 21 0.54 -1.03 6.05
C LEU A 21 -0.56 -1.85 5.40
N GLN A 22 -0.65 -3.14 5.73
CA GLN A 22 -1.71 -4.01 5.22
C GLN A 22 -3.08 -3.61 5.79
N SER A 23 -3.18 -3.28 7.08
CA SER A 23 -4.41 -2.74 7.68
C SER A 23 -4.84 -1.42 7.02
N MET A 24 -3.90 -0.48 6.84
CA MET A 24 -4.17 0.79 6.14
C MET A 24 -4.63 0.57 4.71
N LYS A 25 -4.05 -0.41 4.00
CA LYS A 25 -4.47 -0.77 2.65
C LYS A 25 -5.93 -1.23 2.61
N MET A 26 -6.34 -2.07 3.57
CA MET A 26 -7.72 -2.56 3.66
C MET A 26 -8.71 -1.44 4.00
N GLU A 27 -8.35 -0.54 4.93
CA GLU A 27 -9.15 0.66 5.27
C GLU A 27 -9.31 1.58 4.06
N ALA A 28 -8.23 1.83 3.32
CA ALA A 28 -8.24 2.66 2.11
C ALA A 28 -9.14 2.06 1.03
N ALA A 29 -9.03 0.75 0.79
CA ALA A 29 -9.89 0.03 -0.15
C ALA A 29 -11.37 0.13 0.23
N GLN A 30 -11.69 -0.07 1.50
CA GLN A 30 -13.07 0.05 1.99
C GLN A 30 -13.59 1.49 1.86
N SER A 31 -12.75 2.49 2.15
CA SER A 31 -13.11 3.91 2.05
C SER A 31 -13.34 4.38 0.61
N LEU A 32 -12.59 3.81 -0.34
CA LEU A 32 -12.65 4.18 -1.75
C LEU A 32 -13.56 3.25 -2.57
N GLY A 33 -14.13 2.21 -1.97
CA GLY A 33 -14.93 1.20 -2.68
C GLY A 33 -14.12 0.34 -3.66
N VAL A 34 -12.79 0.28 -3.51
CA VAL A 34 -11.89 -0.46 -4.39
C VAL A 34 -11.74 -1.88 -3.87
N GLN A 35 -11.99 -2.88 -4.72
CA GLN A 35 -11.74 -4.27 -4.36
C GLN A 35 -10.26 -4.61 -4.51
N ILE A 36 -9.68 -5.15 -3.42
CA ILE A 36 -8.32 -5.66 -3.43
C ILE A 36 -8.36 -7.13 -3.86
N PRO A 37 -7.71 -7.49 -4.97
CA PRO A 37 -7.57 -8.88 -5.39
C PRO A 37 -6.80 -9.69 -4.34
N ALA A 38 -7.34 -10.84 -3.95
CA ALA A 38 -6.71 -11.71 -2.95
C ALA A 38 -5.42 -12.38 -3.47
N ASP A 39 -5.32 -12.54 -4.79
CA ASP A 39 -4.15 -13.04 -5.51
C ASP A 39 -3.07 -11.96 -5.73
N GLY A 40 -3.37 -10.71 -5.40
CA GLY A 40 -2.49 -9.57 -5.62
C GLY A 40 -2.43 -9.08 -7.07
N TYR A 41 -3.25 -9.63 -7.97
CA TYR A 41 -3.29 -9.24 -9.37
C TYR A 41 -4.33 -8.13 -9.62
N TYR A 42 -3.86 -6.89 -9.70
CA TYR A 42 -4.69 -5.70 -9.93
C TYR A 42 -5.15 -5.50 -11.38
N GLY A 43 -5.10 -6.53 -12.23
CA GLY A 43 -5.41 -6.37 -13.67
C GLY A 43 -6.86 -6.03 -13.99
N ASN A 44 -7.79 -6.32 -13.07
CA ASN A 44 -9.20 -5.94 -13.15
C ASN A 44 -9.51 -4.61 -12.43
N VAL A 45 -8.55 -4.04 -11.71
CA VAL A 45 -8.71 -2.75 -11.01
C VAL A 45 -8.31 -1.64 -11.96
N THR A 46 -9.12 -0.59 -12.07
CA THR A 46 -8.76 0.53 -12.94
C THR A 46 -7.50 1.22 -12.43
N SER A 47 -6.63 1.69 -13.33
CA SER A 47 -5.42 2.41 -12.93
C SER A 47 -5.72 3.62 -12.05
N ARG A 48 -6.91 4.23 -12.20
CA ARG A 48 -7.38 5.33 -11.36
C ARG A 48 -7.70 4.87 -9.94
N ASP A 49 -8.35 3.72 -9.78
CA ASP A 49 -8.70 3.18 -8.47
C ASP A 49 -7.46 2.70 -7.71
N ALA A 50 -6.56 1.99 -8.39
CA ALA A 50 -5.28 1.58 -7.83
C ALA A 50 -4.42 2.80 -7.43
N GLY A 51 -4.40 3.84 -8.27
CA GLY A 51 -3.73 5.11 -7.96
C GLY A 51 -4.35 5.84 -6.76
N SER A 52 -5.69 5.89 -6.69
CA SER A 52 -6.43 6.51 -5.58
C SER A 52 -6.16 5.78 -4.26
N LEU A 53 -6.08 4.45 -4.29
CA LEU A 53 -5.72 3.62 -3.15
C LEU A 53 -4.31 3.94 -2.62
N GLY A 54 -3.31 3.99 -3.49
CA GLY A 54 -1.95 4.37 -3.11
C GLY A 54 -1.85 5.80 -2.58
N GLY A 55 -2.58 6.73 -3.19
CA GLY A 55 -2.65 8.12 -2.76
C GLY A 55 -3.28 8.28 -1.36
N TYR A 56 -4.36 7.55 -1.07
CA TYR A 56 -5.01 7.57 0.24
C TYR A 56 -4.09 7.05 1.35
N ILE A 57 -3.42 5.92 1.10
CA ILE A 57 -2.46 5.34 2.06
C ILE A 57 -1.32 6.33 2.33
N THR A 58 -0.75 6.93 1.28
CA THR A 58 0.32 7.92 1.41
C THR A 58 -0.13 9.15 2.18
N LYS A 59 -1.33 9.66 1.91
CA LYS A 59 -1.91 10.81 2.63
C LYS A 59 -2.08 10.52 4.12
N LYS A 60 -2.57 9.34 4.49
CA LYS A 60 -2.68 8.90 5.89
C LYS A 60 -1.33 8.76 6.57
N LEU A 61 -0.34 8.17 5.88
CA LEU A 61 1.02 8.05 6.41
C LEU A 61 1.64 9.42 6.69
N VAL A 62 1.49 10.38 5.76
CA VAL A 62 1.96 11.75 5.95
C VAL A 62 1.23 12.41 7.11
N GLN A 63 -0.09 12.26 7.22
CA GLN A 63 -0.85 12.82 8.35
C GLN A 63 -0.36 12.29 9.71
N ILE A 64 -0.08 10.99 9.82
CA ILE A 64 0.47 10.38 11.05
C ILE A 64 1.87 10.93 11.33
N ALA A 65 2.72 11.03 10.30
CA ALA A 65 4.06 11.58 10.44
C ALA A 65 4.03 13.06 10.85
N GLU A 66 3.15 13.87 10.27
CA GLU A 66 2.94 15.27 10.64
C GLU A 66 2.46 15.42 12.08
N GLN A 67 1.56 14.56 12.55
CA GLN A 67 1.14 14.52 13.96
C GLN A 67 2.32 14.22 14.90
N GLN A 68 3.10 13.19 14.59
CA GLN A 68 4.29 12.81 15.37
C GLN A 68 5.36 13.91 15.38
N LEU A 69 5.61 14.54 14.22
CA LEU A 69 6.58 15.63 14.08
C LEU A 69 6.11 16.93 14.73
N SER A 70 4.79 17.19 14.76
CA SER A 70 4.21 18.35 15.42
C SER A 70 4.32 18.30 16.94
N GLY A 71 4.85 17.21 17.53
CA GLY A 71 5.12 17.12 18.97
C GLY A 71 3.87 17.18 19.83
N ARG A 72 2.72 16.75 19.28
CA ARG A 72 1.47 16.57 20.00
C ARG A 72 1.06 15.11 20.02
#